data_AF-A0A1G1R373-F1
#
_entry.id   AF-A0A1G1R373-F1
#
_cell.length_a   1.000
_cell.length_b   1.000
_cell.length_c   1.000
_cell.angle_alpha   90.00
_cell.angle_beta   90.00
_cell.angle_gamma   90.00
#
_symmetry.space_group_name_H-M   'P 1'
#
loop_
_entity.id
_entity.type
_entity.pdbx_description
1 polymer ?
#
loop_
_entity_poly.entity_id
_entity_poly.type
_entity_poly.pdbx_seq_one_letter_code
_entity_poly.pdbx_strand_id
1 'polypeptide(L)' 'MGFNQTDDENLLLLIEKARNCLIEAYQKHPSFSHPKVYRISIHLDKLIQLYLQTKDEQEFSPF' A
#
# COMPACT_ATOMS: atom_id res chain seq x y z
N MET A 1 9.03 24.68 -3.67
CA MET A 1 8.52 23.43 -4.27
C MET A 1 9.22 22.27 -3.56
N GLY A 2 8.50 21.42 -2.84
CA GLY A 2 9.13 20.35 -2.03
C GLY A 2 8.13 19.40 -1.38
N PHE A 3 7.15 18.90 -2.15
CA PHE A 3 6.02 18.14 -1.60
C PHE A 3 6.04 16.62 -1.88
N ASN A 4 7.01 16.08 -2.62
CA ASN A 4 6.90 14.70 -3.10
C ASN A 4 7.62 13.65 -2.24
N GLN A 5 8.68 14.00 -1.52
CA GLN A 5 9.48 12.99 -0.81
C GLN A 5 8.77 12.45 0.45
N THR A 6 8.12 13.33 1.21
CA THR A 6 7.39 12.97 2.44
C THR A 6 6.10 12.20 2.15
N ASP A 7 5.47 12.42 1.00
CA ASP A 7 4.26 11.70 0.60
C ASP A 7 4.57 10.26 0.20
N ASP A 8 5.62 10.04 -0.59
CA ASP A 8 6.15 8.72 -0.92
C ASP A 8 6.55 7.92 0.33
N GLU A 9 7.28 8.54 1.27
CA GLU A 9 7.67 7.89 2.53
C GLU A 9 6.46 7.52 3.40
N ASN A 10 5.46 8.41 3.48
CA ASN A 10 4.21 8.11 4.19
C ASN A 10 3.43 6.98 3.51
N LEU A 11 3.40 6.95 2.18
CA LEU A 11 2.69 5.92 1.42
C LEU A 11 3.35 4.54 1.57
N LEU A 12 4.69 4.50 1.53
CA LEU A 12 5.49 3.32 1.86
C LEU A 12 5.20 2.82 3.28
N LEU A 13 5.17 3.72 4.26
CA LEU A 13 4.82 3.38 5.64
C LEU A 13 3.40 2.78 5.76
N LEU A 14 2.43 3.32 5.00
CA LEU A 14 1.07 2.79 4.95
C LEU A 14 1.01 1.40 4.33
N ILE A 15 1.78 1.16 3.26
CA ILE A 15 1.90 -0.17 2.62
C ILE A 15 2.50 -1.18 3.60
N GLU A 16 3.59 -0.83 4.30
CA GLU A 16 4.20 -1.70 5.30
C GLU A 16 3.25 -2.01 6.46
N LYS A 17 2.52 -1.01 6.95
CA LYS A 17 1.52 -1.19 8.00
C LYS A 17 0.37 -2.10 7.55
N ALA A 18 -0.13 -1.92 6.34
CA ALA A 18 -1.18 -2.75 5.77
C ALA A 18 -0.70 -4.20 5.56
N ARG A 19 0.55 -4.39 5.13
CA ARG A 19 1.18 -5.72 5.01
C ARG A 19 1.30 -6.41 6.37
N ASN A 20 1.76 -5.72 7.41
CA ASN A 20 1.84 -6.28 8.75
C ASN A 20 0.45 -6.66 9.29
N CYS A 21 -0.56 -5.80 9.09
CA CYS A 21 -1.95 -6.12 9.43
C CYS A 21 -2.46 -7.36 8.69
N LEU A 22 -2.07 -7.56 7.41
CA LEU A 22 -2.46 -8.75 6.65
C LEU A 22 -1.83 -10.01 7.24
N ILE A 23 -0.54 -9.95 7.57
CA ILE A 23 0.20 -11.08 8.19
C ILE A 23 -0.43 -11.44 9.54
N GLU A 24 -0.71 -10.46 10.40
CA GLU A 24 -1.38 -10.69 11.69
C GLU A 24 -2.79 -11.27 11.51
N ALA A 25 -3.55 -10.77 10.53
CA ALA A 25 -4.86 -11.30 10.21
C ALA A 25 -4.79 -12.75 9.71
N TYR A 26 -3.76 -13.08 8.93
CA TYR A 26 -3.53 -14.43 8.41
C TYR A 26 -3.06 -15.41 9.50
N GLN A 27 -2.26 -14.94 10.45
CA GLN A 27 -1.86 -15.73 11.62
C GLN A 27 -3.06 -16.08 12.51
N LYS A 28 -4.01 -15.15 12.65
CA LYS A 28 -5.25 -15.36 13.43
C LYS A 28 -6.29 -16.17 12.66
N HIS A 29 -6.31 -16.03 11.34
CA HIS A 29 -7.23 -16.70 10.43
C HIS A 29 -6.46 -17.22 9.21
N PRO A 30 -5.94 -18.47 9.24
CA PRO A 30 -5.14 -19.05 8.17
C PRO A 30 -5.99 -19.47 6.97
N SER A 31 -6.87 -18.59 6.52
CA SER A 31 -7.71 -18.74 5.34
C SER A 31 -7.78 -17.41 4.62
N PHE A 32 -7.33 -17.42 3.37
CA PHE A 32 -7.39 -16.25 2.50
C PHE A 32 -8.83 -15.82 2.21
N SER A 33 -9.80 -16.73 2.34
CA SER A 33 -11.23 -16.46 2.18
C SER A 33 -11.84 -15.75 3.39
N HIS A 34 -11.08 -15.54 4.48
CA HIS A 34 -11.58 -14.81 5.63
C HIS A 34 -11.85 -13.34 5.24
N PRO A 35 -13.04 -12.79 5.49
CA PRO A 35 -13.43 -11.46 5.01
C PRO A 35 -12.49 -10.34 5.50
N LYS A 36 -11.88 -10.52 6.68
CA LYS A 36 -10.88 -9.58 7.21
C LYS A 36 -9.56 -9.62 6.42
N VAL A 37 -9.07 -10.82 6.08
CA VAL A 37 -7.85 -11.00 5.28
C VAL A 37 -8.10 -10.44 3.87
N TYR A 38 -9.22 -10.82 3.26
CA TYR A 38 -9.62 -10.35 1.94
C TYR A 38 -9.71 -8.82 1.85
N ARG A 39 -10.39 -8.17 2.81
CA ARG A 39 -10.48 -6.70 2.84
C ARG A 39 -9.12 -6.02 2.98
N ILE A 40 -8.24 -6.57 3.83
CA ILE A 40 -6.89 -6.01 4.00
C ILE A 40 -6.07 -6.19 2.72
N SER A 41 -6.19 -7.33 2.04
CA SER A 41 -5.54 -7.56 0.74
C SER A 41 -5.98 -6.55 -0.32
N ILE A 42 -7.28 -6.27 -0.42
CA ILE A 42 -7.81 -5.24 -1.35
C ILE A 42 -7.29 -3.84 -0.98
N HIS A 43 -7.19 -3.52 0.31
CA HIS A 43 -6.62 -2.25 0.75
C HIS A 43 -5.14 -2.12 0.41
N LEU A 44 -4.36 -3.19 0.61
CA LEU A 44 -2.94 -3.22 0.26
C LEU A 44 -2.74 -3.06 -1.25
N ASP A 45 -3.54 -3.73 -2.07
CA ASP A 45 -3.51 -3.62 -3.54
C ASP A 45 -3.74 -2.17 -4.01
N LYS A 46 -4.74 -1.48 -3.45
CA LYS A 46 -5.01 -0.07 -3.76
C LYS A 46 -3.86 0.86 -3.36
N LEU A 47 -3.23 0.63 -2.20
CA LEU A 47 -2.08 1.43 -1.77
C LEU A 47 -0.88 1.23 -2.69
N ILE A 48 -0.64 0.00 -3.16
CA ILE A 48 0.41 -0.29 -4.14
C ILE A 48 0.10 0.37 -5.48
N GLN A 49 -1.16 0.32 -5.94
CA GLN A 49 -1.57 1.02 -7.17
C GLN A 49 -1.34 2.52 -7.08
N LEU A 50 -1.71 3.15 -5.95
CA LEU A 50 -1.45 4.56 -5.71
C LEU A 50 0.05 4.87 -5.74
N TYR A 51 0.88 4.04 -5.09
CA TYR A 51 2.33 4.24 -5.09
C TYR A 51 2.95 4.10 -6.49
N LEU A 52 2.47 3.13 -7.28
CA LEU A 52 2.89 2.98 -8.66
C LEU A 52 2.46 4.18 -9.52
N GLN A 53 1.24 4.70 -9.33
CA GLN A 53 0.76 5.90 -10.02
C GLN A 53 1.60 7.13 -9.66
N THR A 54 1.85 7.38 -8.37
CA THR A 54 2.68 8.50 -7.91
C THR A 54 4.10 8.40 -8.49
N LYS A 55 4.67 7.20 -8.61
CA LYS A 55 5.97 6.98 -9.25
C LYS A 55 5.96 7.18 -10.75
N ASP A 56 4.92 6.71 -11.44
CA ASP A 56 4.77 6.87 -12.89
C ASP A 56 4.60 8.37 -13.24
N GLU A 57 3.85 9.12 -12.43
CA GLU A 57 3.73 10.58 -12.53
C GLU A 57 5.06 11.33 -12.26
N GLN A 58 5.96 10.77 -11.44
CA GLN A 58 7.31 11.32 -11.22
C GLN A 58 8.28 11.00 -12.39
N GLU A 59 8.16 9.85 -13.05
CA GLU A 59 8.95 9.53 -14.26
C GLU A 59 8.46 10.29 -15.50
N PHE A 60 7.18 10.67 -15.56
CA PHE A 60 6.58 11.45 -16.65
C PHE A 60 6.50 12.97 -16.36
N SER A 61 7.50 13.54 -15.69
CA SER A 61 7.71 15.00 -15.69
C SER A 61 8.79 15.39 -16.72
N PRO A 62 8.46 15.54 -18.03
CA PRO A 62 9.33 16.21 -18.99
C PRO A 62 9.27 17.72 -18.75
N PHE A 63 10.02 18.21 -17.77
CA PHE A 63 10.37 19.63 -17.65
C PHE A 63 11.85 19.78 -17.32
#